data_AF-A0A1J3IVT1-F1
#
_entry.id   AF-A0A1J3IVT1-F1
#
_cell.length_a   1.000
_cell.length_b   1.000
_cell.length_c   1.000
_cell.angle_alpha   90.00
_cell.angle_beta   90.00
_cell.angle_gamma   90.00
#
_symmetry.space_group_name_H-M   'P 1'
#
loop_
_entity.id
_entity.type
_entity.pdbx_description
1 polymer ?
#
loop_
_entity_poly.entity_id
_entity_poly.type
_entity_poly.pdbx_seq_one_letter_code
_entity_poly.pdbx_strand_id
1 'polypeptide(L)'
;FQQDDAHIFCTEDQVTEEVKAVLEFIDYAYTVFGFTYELKLSTRPEKYLGDLETWDKAESDLKVALKEFGKDWVLNEGDGAFYGPKIDITVSDAMNRKFQCATLQLDFQLPDRFKLEYSADDEAKRLRPVMIHRAVLGSVERMFAILLEHY
;
A
#
# COMPACT_ATOMS: atom_id res chain seq x y z
N PHE A 1 13.56 14.65 -0.86
CA PHE A 1 12.45 14.49 -1.80
C PHE A 1 11.15 14.75 -1.06
N GLN A 2 10.10 15.16 -1.75
CA GLN A 2 8.77 15.37 -1.21
C GLN A 2 7.84 14.28 -1.73
N GLN A 3 7.09 13.64 -0.83
CA GLN A 3 6.10 12.63 -1.20
C GLN A 3 4.70 13.21 -1.12
N ASP A 4 3.83 12.70 -1.96
CA ASP A 4 2.38 12.82 -1.82
C ASP A 4 1.86 11.82 -0.78
N ASP A 5 2.52 11.78 0.37
CA ASP A 5 2.29 10.80 1.43
C ASP A 5 0.96 11.06 2.16
N ALA A 6 0.30 9.98 2.56
CA ALA A 6 -0.80 10.04 3.53
C ALA A 6 -0.96 8.73 4.29
N HIS A 7 -1.66 8.86 5.41
CA HIS A 7 -1.94 7.77 6.34
C HIS A 7 -3.45 7.66 6.53
N ILE A 8 -4.00 6.47 6.29
CA ILE A 8 -5.41 6.16 6.54
C ILE A 8 -5.50 5.37 7.84
N PHE A 9 -6.40 5.78 8.73
CA PHE A 9 -6.73 5.04 9.94
C PHE A 9 -8.12 4.46 9.75
N CYS A 10 -8.24 3.14 9.79
CA CYS A 10 -9.49 2.43 9.54
C CYS A 10 -9.66 1.28 10.53
N THR A 11 -10.89 0.76 10.59
CA THR A 11 -11.16 -0.50 11.30
C THR A 11 -10.63 -1.69 10.49
N GLU A 12 -10.46 -2.85 11.13
CA GLU A 12 -9.92 -4.02 10.45
C GLU A 12 -10.81 -4.52 9.29
N ASP A 13 -12.12 -4.38 9.42
CA ASP A 13 -13.10 -4.75 8.40
C ASP A 13 -13.16 -3.77 7.21
N GLN A 14 -12.62 -2.55 7.38
CA GLN A 14 -12.54 -1.54 6.32
C GLN A 14 -11.28 -1.66 5.45
N VAL A 15 -10.29 -2.46 5.86
CA VAL A 15 -8.97 -2.55 5.18
C VAL A 15 -9.11 -2.85 3.70
N THR A 16 -9.91 -3.86 3.33
CA THR A 16 -10.07 -4.25 1.91
C THR A 16 -10.64 -3.12 1.06
N GLU A 17 -11.65 -2.41 1.57
CA GLU A 17 -12.30 -1.29 0.87
C GLU A 17 -11.32 -0.11 0.69
N GLU A 18 -10.62 0.28 1.76
CA GLU A 18 -9.65 1.38 1.71
C GLU A 18 -8.48 1.07 0.78
N VAL A 19 -7.94 -0.16 0.82
CA VAL A 19 -6.87 -0.59 -0.10
C VAL A 19 -7.34 -0.51 -1.54
N LYS A 20 -8.54 -1.01 -1.84
CA LYS A 20 -9.12 -0.95 -3.18
C LYS A 20 -9.30 0.49 -3.66
N ALA A 21 -9.85 1.37 -2.83
CA ALA A 21 -10.03 2.79 -3.16
C ALA A 21 -8.70 3.49 -3.48
N VAL A 22 -7.63 3.17 -2.75
CA VAL A 22 -6.29 3.70 -3.05
C VAL A 22 -5.77 3.14 -4.38
N LEU A 23 -5.95 1.85 -4.67
CA LEU A 23 -5.56 1.25 -5.95
C LEU A 23 -6.31 1.88 -7.14
N GLU A 24 -7.61 2.16 -6.99
CA GLU A 24 -8.42 2.87 -7.97
C GLU A 24 -7.92 4.30 -8.21
N PHE A 25 -7.48 4.99 -7.14
CA PHE A 25 -6.92 6.33 -7.29
C PHE A 25 -5.54 6.32 -7.99
N ILE A 26 -4.70 5.32 -7.69
CA ILE A 26 -3.43 5.11 -8.40
C ILE A 26 -3.68 4.84 -9.88
N ASP A 27 -4.64 3.97 -10.19
CA ASP A 27 -5.01 3.64 -11.56
C ASP A 27 -5.48 4.86 -12.34
N TYR A 28 -6.37 5.65 -11.73
CA TYR A 28 -6.83 6.90 -12.32
C TYR A 28 -5.66 7.83 -12.65
N ALA A 29 -4.78 8.09 -11.68
CA ALA A 29 -3.64 9.00 -11.87
C ALA A 29 -2.69 8.50 -12.98
N TYR A 30 -2.36 7.21 -12.99
CA TYR A 30 -1.44 6.64 -13.97
C TYR A 30 -2.06 6.52 -15.36
N THR A 31 -3.37 6.27 -15.45
CA THR A 31 -4.13 6.34 -16.71
C THR A 31 -4.12 7.75 -17.28
N VAL A 32 -4.30 8.78 -16.45
CA VAL A 32 -4.23 10.18 -16.87
C VAL A 32 -2.83 10.53 -17.40
N PHE A 33 -1.78 10.02 -16.77
CA PHE A 33 -0.39 10.19 -17.24
C PHE A 33 0.01 9.26 -18.39
N GLY A 34 -0.88 8.38 -18.87
CA GLY A 34 -0.57 7.46 -19.97
C GLY A 34 0.48 6.39 -19.65
N PHE A 35 0.74 6.10 -18.37
CA PHE A 35 1.70 5.08 -17.97
C PHE A 35 1.12 3.66 -18.04
N THR A 36 1.97 2.70 -18.41
CA THR A 36 1.72 1.28 -18.11
C THR A 36 2.41 0.93 -16.80
N TYR A 37 1.81 0.03 -16.01
CA TYR A 37 2.34 -0.32 -14.69
C TYR A 37 2.09 -1.77 -14.30
N GLU A 38 2.90 -2.26 -13.37
CA GLU A 38 2.81 -3.58 -12.76
C GLU A 38 2.56 -3.45 -11.27
N LEU A 39 1.66 -4.28 -10.73
CA LEU A 39 1.39 -4.42 -9.30
C LEU A 39 2.20 -5.59 -8.72
N LYS A 40 2.83 -5.38 -7.57
CA LYS A 40 3.57 -6.42 -6.85
C LYS A 40 3.11 -6.51 -5.41
N LEU A 41 2.71 -7.71 -4.98
CA LEU A 41 2.43 -7.98 -3.58
C LEU A 41 3.71 -8.45 -2.88
N SER A 42 4.26 -7.60 -2.02
CA SER A 42 5.48 -7.86 -1.27
C SER A 42 5.13 -8.39 0.12
N THR A 43 5.48 -9.65 0.39
CA THR A 43 5.07 -10.41 1.60
C THR A 43 6.12 -10.38 2.71
N ARG A 44 5.80 -10.99 3.86
CA ARG A 44 6.61 -11.00 5.08
C ARG A 44 8.09 -11.34 4.83
N PRO A 45 9.04 -10.44 5.20
CA PRO A 45 10.47 -10.71 5.11
C PRO A 45 10.94 -11.69 6.20
N GLU A 46 12.19 -12.18 6.10
CA GLU A 46 12.79 -13.03 7.15
C GLU A 46 12.86 -12.35 8.53
N LYS A 47 13.05 -11.02 8.55
CA LYS A 47 13.10 -10.21 9.76
C LYS A 47 11.89 -9.29 9.82
N TYR A 48 10.92 -9.64 10.65
CA TYR A 48 9.67 -8.91 10.82
C TYR A 48 9.34 -8.64 12.30
N LEU A 49 8.46 -7.68 12.52
CA LEU A 49 7.87 -7.36 13.82
C LEU A 49 6.42 -7.84 13.89
N GLY A 50 5.93 -8.08 15.10
CA GLY A 50 4.57 -8.59 15.33
C GLY A 50 4.47 -10.11 15.29
N ASP A 51 3.25 -10.61 15.47
CA ASP A 51 2.95 -12.04 15.40
C ASP A 51 2.61 -12.50 13.98
N LEU A 52 2.73 -13.82 13.76
CA LEU A 52 2.44 -14.44 12.48
C LEU A 52 0.97 -14.28 12.05
N GLU A 53 0.05 -14.30 13.01
CA GLU A 53 -1.39 -14.23 12.74
C GLU A 53 -1.79 -12.88 12.12
N THR A 54 -1.27 -11.79 12.67
CA THR A 54 -1.47 -10.42 12.14
C THR A 54 -0.90 -10.31 10.73
N TRP A 55 0.26 -10.90 10.49
CA TRP A 55 0.87 -10.91 9.16
C TRP A 55 0.07 -11.72 8.14
N ASP A 56 -0.35 -12.93 8.51
CA ASP A 56 -1.13 -13.81 7.64
C ASP A 56 -2.47 -13.15 7.27
N LYS A 57 -3.08 -12.45 8.24
CA LYS A 57 -4.28 -11.64 8.00
C LYS A 57 -4.00 -10.47 7.06
N ALA A 58 -2.97 -9.66 7.34
CA ALA A 58 -2.62 -8.52 6.51
C ALA A 58 -2.33 -8.91 5.04
N GLU A 59 -1.61 -10.02 4.84
CA GLU A 59 -1.36 -10.55 3.50
C GLU A 59 -2.64 -11.07 2.83
N SER A 60 -3.54 -11.68 3.59
CA SER A 60 -4.85 -12.11 3.10
C SER A 60 -5.68 -10.92 2.66
N ASP A 61 -5.75 -9.86 3.46
CA ASP A 61 -6.54 -8.65 3.18
C ASP A 61 -6.03 -7.96 1.90
N LEU A 62 -4.71 -7.86 1.71
CA LEU A 62 -4.13 -7.32 0.46
C LEU A 62 -4.41 -8.22 -0.75
N LYS A 63 -4.37 -9.55 -0.60
CA LYS A 63 -4.70 -10.48 -1.69
C LYS A 63 -6.16 -10.36 -2.11
N VAL A 64 -7.07 -10.22 -1.14
CA VAL A 64 -8.50 -9.99 -1.42
C VAL A 64 -8.70 -8.65 -2.13
N ALA A 65 -8.10 -7.57 -1.62
CA ALA A 65 -8.21 -6.25 -2.24
C ALA A 65 -7.67 -6.22 -3.68
N LEU A 66 -6.51 -6.86 -3.94
CA LEU A 66 -5.95 -7.01 -5.28
C LEU A 66 -6.87 -7.81 -6.21
N LYS A 67 -7.49 -8.88 -5.71
CA LYS A 67 -8.46 -9.69 -6.46
C LYS A 67 -9.71 -8.88 -6.81
N GLU A 68 -10.21 -8.07 -5.88
CA GLU A 68 -11.38 -7.22 -6.11
C GLU A 68 -11.10 -6.01 -7.00
N PHE A 69 -9.87 -5.51 -6.98
CA PHE A 69 -9.41 -4.47 -7.90
C PHE A 69 -9.36 -4.97 -9.35
N GLY A 70 -9.10 -6.26 -9.56
CA GLY A 70 -9.33 -6.92 -10.85
C GLY A 70 -8.23 -6.72 -11.90
N LYS A 71 -7.04 -6.23 -11.51
CA LYS A 71 -5.84 -6.20 -12.36
C LYS A 71 -4.85 -7.30 -11.97
N ASP A 72 -4.05 -7.73 -12.96
CA ASP A 72 -2.99 -8.69 -12.74
C ASP A 72 -1.91 -8.13 -11.79
N TRP A 73 -1.39 -9.00 -10.95
CA TRP A 73 -0.33 -8.69 -9.99
C TRP A 73 0.62 -9.87 -9.85
N VAL A 74 1.84 -9.57 -9.40
CA VAL A 74 2.91 -10.56 -9.21
C VAL A 74 3.26 -10.65 -7.74
N LEU A 75 3.55 -11.86 -7.26
CA LEU A 75 4.05 -12.07 -5.90
C LEU A 75 5.54 -11.71 -5.82
N ASN A 76 5.92 -10.95 -4.81
CA ASN A 76 7.30 -10.55 -4.53
C ASN A 76 7.67 -11.04 -3.12
N GLU A 77 8.01 -12.33 -3.02
CA GLU A 77 8.17 -13.00 -1.73
C GLU A 77 9.29 -12.39 -0.89
N GLY A 78 8.97 -12.04 0.37
CA GLY A 78 9.96 -11.59 1.35
C GLY A 78 10.44 -10.15 1.20
N ASP A 79 9.86 -9.36 0.31
CA ASP A 79 10.24 -7.95 0.06
C ASP A 79 9.32 -6.94 0.77
N GLY A 80 8.46 -7.42 1.67
CA GLY A 80 7.62 -6.58 2.53
C GLY A 80 8.44 -5.71 3.48
N ALA A 81 7.81 -4.66 4.02
CA ALA A 81 8.45 -3.87 5.08
C ALA A 81 8.56 -4.71 6.36
N PHE A 82 9.48 -4.37 7.27
CA PHE A 82 9.63 -5.15 8.52
C PHE A 82 8.39 -5.06 9.44
N TYR A 83 7.46 -4.12 9.20
CA TYR A 83 6.26 -3.87 9.99
C TYR A 83 4.95 -4.29 9.31
N GLY A 84 5.00 -4.73 8.05
CA GLY A 84 3.82 -5.25 7.35
C GLY A 84 4.00 -5.43 5.85
N PRO A 85 3.05 -6.11 5.19
CA PRO A 85 3.09 -6.35 3.75
C PRO A 85 2.72 -5.09 2.98
N LYS A 86 3.13 -5.03 1.71
CA LYS A 86 2.89 -3.87 0.85
C LYS A 86 2.57 -4.25 -0.59
N ILE A 87 1.86 -3.35 -1.28
CA ILE A 87 1.68 -3.37 -2.72
C ILE A 87 2.61 -2.32 -3.32
N ASP A 88 3.55 -2.76 -4.13
CA ASP A 88 4.48 -1.88 -4.85
C ASP A 88 4.04 -1.74 -6.30
N ILE A 89 4.03 -0.51 -6.81
CA ILE A 89 3.57 -0.22 -8.18
C ILE A 89 4.76 0.28 -9.00
N THR A 90 5.07 -0.46 -10.05
CA THR A 90 6.19 -0.19 -10.95
C THR A 90 5.67 0.39 -12.25
N VAL A 91 6.01 1.64 -12.57
CA VAL A 91 5.67 2.26 -13.86
C VAL A 91 6.72 1.93 -14.90
N SER A 92 6.30 1.82 -16.17
CA SER A 92 7.20 1.73 -17.32
C SER A 92 7.14 3.01 -18.14
N ASP A 93 8.31 3.59 -18.42
CA ASP A 93 8.40 4.79 -19.26
C ASP A 93 8.36 4.47 -20.77
N ALA A 94 8.49 5.48 -21.63
CA ALA A 94 8.47 5.32 -23.09
C ALA A 94 9.63 4.46 -23.65
N MET A 95 10.69 4.26 -22.85
CA MET A 95 11.83 3.40 -23.16
C MET A 95 11.72 2.01 -22.52
N ASN A 96 10.58 1.67 -21.91
CA ASN A 96 10.34 0.44 -21.14
C ASN A 96 11.27 0.27 -19.92
N ARG A 97 11.81 1.35 -19.36
CA ARG A 97 12.53 1.32 -18.09
C ARG A 97 11.51 1.30 -16.95
N LYS A 98 11.78 0.44 -15.95
CA LYS A 98 10.88 0.17 -14.83
C LYS A 98 11.28 0.97 -13.60
N PHE A 99 10.33 1.72 -13.02
CA PHE A 99 10.54 2.53 -11.82
C PHE A 99 9.47 2.26 -10.78
N GLN A 100 9.86 1.87 -9.57
CA GLN A 100 8.92 1.80 -8.44
C GLN A 100 8.61 3.22 -7.95
N CYS A 101 7.32 3.56 -7.94
CA CYS A 101 6.84 4.90 -7.61
C CYS A 101 5.82 4.84 -6.47
N ALA A 102 4.58 4.49 -6.78
CA ALA A 102 3.53 4.31 -5.77
C ALA A 102 3.78 3.08 -4.89
N THR A 103 3.28 3.17 -3.66
CA THR A 103 3.31 2.10 -2.69
C THR A 103 2.10 2.22 -1.77
N LEU A 104 1.57 1.09 -1.34
CA LEU A 104 0.59 0.97 -0.27
C LEU A 104 1.11 -0.02 0.75
N GLN A 105 1.12 0.33 2.03
CA GLN A 105 1.72 -0.51 3.08
C GLN A 105 0.74 -0.62 4.24
N LEU A 106 0.44 -1.84 4.67
CA LEU A 106 -0.37 -2.08 5.86
C LEU A 106 0.54 -2.11 7.10
N ASP A 107 0.20 -1.31 8.11
CA ASP A 107 0.95 -1.21 9.35
C ASP A 107 0.04 -1.43 10.57
N PHE A 108 0.35 -2.52 11.28
CA PHE A 108 -0.28 -2.89 12.54
C PHE A 108 0.62 -2.58 13.75
N GLN A 109 1.88 -2.23 13.52
CA GLN A 109 2.91 -2.04 14.53
C GLN A 109 2.93 -0.62 15.08
N LEU A 110 2.86 0.41 14.24
CA LEU A 110 2.86 1.79 14.72
C LEU A 110 1.61 2.12 15.56
N PRO A 111 0.39 1.71 15.19
CA PRO A 111 -0.77 1.87 16.07
C PRO A 111 -0.57 1.26 17.46
N ASP A 112 0.08 0.10 17.57
CA ASP A 112 0.38 -0.53 18.86
C ASP A 112 1.43 0.26 19.65
N ARG A 113 2.53 0.62 19.00
CA ARG A 113 3.64 1.37 19.62
C ARG A 113 3.23 2.75 20.14
N PHE A 114 2.39 3.45 19.38
CA PHE A 114 1.85 4.75 19.79
C PHE A 114 0.64 4.64 20.71
N LYS A 115 0.17 3.43 21.01
CA LYS A 115 -1.02 3.16 21.83
C LYS A 115 -2.25 3.90 21.30
N LEU A 116 -2.44 3.86 19.98
CA LEU A 116 -3.60 4.45 19.32
C LEU A 116 -4.83 3.61 19.60
N GLU A 117 -5.95 4.29 19.90
CA GLU A 117 -7.22 3.66 20.21
C GLU A 117 -8.37 4.54 19.70
N TYR A 118 -9.48 3.90 19.32
CA TYR A 118 -10.75 4.54 19.03
C TYR A 118 -11.89 3.90 19.85
N SER A 119 -12.98 4.63 20.07
CA SER A 119 -14.20 4.07 20.66
C SER A 119 -14.94 3.25 19.60
N ALA A 120 -15.15 1.97 19.85
CA ALA A 120 -16.01 1.15 18.98
C ALA A 120 -17.51 1.49 19.21
N ASP A 121 -18.40 0.79 18.50
CA ASP A 121 -19.86 0.95 18.64
C ASP A 121 -20.36 0.81 20.09
N ASP A 122 -19.64 0.03 20.90
CA ASP A 122 -19.75 0.04 22.36
C ASP A 122 -18.70 1.00 22.93
N GLU A 123 -19.14 2.15 23.48
CA GLU A 123 -18.25 3.17 24.04
C GLU A 123 -17.33 2.64 25.15
N ALA A 124 -17.66 1.50 25.77
CA ALA A 124 -16.81 0.85 26.76
C ALA A 124 -15.65 0.06 26.14
N LYS A 125 -15.72 -0.26 24.84
CA LYS A 125 -14.72 -1.05 24.12
C LYS A 125 -13.79 -0.14 23.33
N ARG A 126 -12.53 -0.07 23.76
CA ARG A 126 -11.44 0.54 23.01
C ARG A 126 -10.85 -0.47 22.04
N LEU A 127 -10.77 -0.09 20.76
CA LEU A 127 -10.14 -0.89 19.72
C LEU A 127 -8.97 -0.12 19.11
N ARG A 128 -8.06 -0.83 18.47
CA ARG A 128 -6.88 -0.26 17.81
C ARG A 128 -7.15 -0.11 16.32
N PRO A 129 -6.83 1.04 15.70
CA PRO A 129 -7.00 1.19 14.25
C PRO A 129 -5.87 0.48 13.51
N VAL A 130 -6.15 0.10 12.26
CA VAL A 130 -5.13 -0.27 11.28
C VAL A 130 -4.65 1.01 10.60
N MET A 131 -3.35 1.11 10.34
CA MET A 131 -2.77 2.23 9.60
C MET A 131 -2.38 1.76 8.19
N ILE A 132 -2.78 2.53 7.18
CA ILE A 132 -2.38 2.29 5.79
C ILE A 132 -1.53 3.47 5.32
N HIS A 133 -0.27 3.22 4.99
CA HIS A 133 0.60 4.20 4.36
C HIS A 133 0.37 4.16 2.86
N ARG A 134 0.27 5.31 2.21
CA ARG A 134 0.13 5.37 0.75
C ARG A 134 0.83 6.56 0.13
N ALA A 135 1.40 6.33 -1.05
CA ALA A 135 1.84 7.36 -1.97
C ALA A 135 1.44 6.98 -3.39
N VAL A 136 0.93 7.93 -4.18
CA VAL A 136 0.45 7.72 -5.56
C VAL A 136 1.51 8.12 -6.58
N LEU A 137 2.23 9.21 -6.35
CA LEU A 137 3.37 9.59 -7.17
C LEU A 137 4.67 9.01 -6.62
N GLY A 138 4.70 8.72 -5.31
CA GLY A 138 5.93 8.39 -4.62
C GLY A 138 6.67 9.69 -4.31
N SER A 139 7.88 9.87 -4.84
CA SER A 139 8.54 11.18 -4.80
C SER A 139 8.03 12.02 -5.97
N VAL A 140 7.57 13.24 -5.67
CA VAL A 140 7.16 14.21 -6.69
C VAL A 140 8.32 14.52 -7.65
N GLU A 141 9.54 14.65 -7.13
CA GLU A 141 10.73 14.89 -7.95
C GLU A 141 11.07 13.69 -8.86
N ARG A 142 10.93 12.45 -8.34
CA ARG A 142 11.13 11.25 -9.16
C ARG A 142 10.08 11.15 -10.26
N MET A 143 8.81 11.37 -9.91
CA MET A 143 7.71 11.33 -10.87
C MET A 143 7.91 12.38 -11.96
N PHE A 144 8.30 13.60 -11.58
CA PHE A 144 8.62 14.67 -12.53
C PHE A 144 9.75 14.26 -13.49
N ALA A 145 10.83 13.65 -12.99
CA ALA A 145 11.91 13.15 -13.84
C ALA A 145 11.44 12.06 -14.81
N ILE A 146 10.60 11.12 -14.37
CA ILE A 146 10.05 10.07 -15.23
C ILE A 146 9.15 10.67 -16.32
N LEU A 147 8.30 11.64 -15.97
CA LEU A 147 7.44 12.34 -16.94
C LEU A 147 8.27 13.08 -18.01
N LEU A 148 9.37 13.73 -17.63
CA LEU A 148 10.27 14.41 -18.56
C LEU A 148 10.98 13.47 -19.54
N GLU A 149 11.22 12.21 -19.16
CA GLU A 149 11.84 11.21 -20.04
C GLU A 149 10.81 10.37 -20.81
N HIS A 150 9.54 10.37 -20.37
CA HIS A 150 8.45 9.69 -21.04
C HIS A 150 7.89 10.48 -22.25
N TYR A 151 7.98 11.80 -22.22
CA TYR A 151 7.44 12.72 -23.24
C TYR A 151 8.52 13.61 -23.85
#